data_AF-A0A524ATX1-F1
#
_entry.id   AF-A0A524ATX1-F1
#
_cell.length_a   1.000
_cell.length_b   1.000
_cell.length_c   1.000
_cell.angle_alpha   90.00
_cell.angle_beta   90.00
_cell.angle_gamma   90.00
#
_symmetry.space_group_name_H-M   'P 1'
#
loop_
_entity.id
_entity.type
_entity.pdbx_description
1 polymer ?
#
loop_
_entity_poly.entity_id
_entity_poly.type
_entity_poly.pdbx_seq_one_letter_code
_entity_poly.pdbx_strand_id
1 'polypeptide(L)'
;MPNDIHVRPAETAQDRRAIVTFPWRIYRNDPLWVPPLISERLARLDPQRNPFFQTGEAQPFLAYRQGKLVGTIVPAIDHRSNRYLGEKVATWLLRGR
;
A
#
# COMPACT_ATOMS: atom_id res chain seq x y z
N MET A 1 1.51 -16.44 -21.90
CA MET A 1 2.47 -15.33 -21.95
C MET A 1 3.15 -15.18 -20.58
N PRO A 2 4.48 -15.34 -20.46
CA PRO A 2 5.18 -15.31 -19.16
C PRO A 2 5.22 -13.93 -18.48
N ASN A 3 4.79 -12.87 -19.16
CA ASN A 3 4.94 -11.46 -18.74
C ASN A 3 3.65 -10.79 -18.28
N ASP A 4 2.53 -11.53 -18.16
CA ASP A 4 1.26 -10.90 -17.77
C ASP A 4 1.21 -10.58 -16.27
N ILE A 5 0.83 -9.34 -15.94
CA ILE A 5 0.66 -8.86 -14.57
C ILE A 5 -0.79 -8.41 -14.42
N HIS A 6 -1.53 -9.11 -13.57
CA HIS A 6 -2.89 -8.75 -13.20
C HIS A 6 -2.86 -7.85 -11.97
N VAL A 7 -3.38 -6.64 -12.10
CA VAL A 7 -3.52 -5.68 -11.00
C VAL A 7 -4.98 -5.62 -10.60
N ARG A 8 -5.25 -5.64 -9.29
CA ARG A 8 -6.61 -5.44 -8.75
C ARG A 8 -6.59 -4.52 -7.53
N PRO A 9 -7.69 -3.80 -7.25
CA PRO A 9 -7.84 -3.07 -5.99
C PRO A 9 -7.83 -4.04 -4.80
N ALA A 10 -7.31 -3.55 -3.68
CA ALA A 10 -7.37 -4.20 -2.38
C ALA A 10 -8.61 -3.72 -1.63
N GLU A 11 -9.57 -4.61 -1.43
CA GLU A 11 -10.88 -4.25 -0.86
C GLU A 11 -11.12 -4.94 0.48
N THR A 12 -10.45 -6.08 0.71
CA THR A 12 -10.68 -6.91 1.90
C THR A 12 -9.65 -6.68 2.99
N ALA A 13 -9.97 -7.13 4.21
CA ALA A 13 -9.00 -7.16 5.31
C ALA A 13 -7.80 -8.08 5.00
N GLN A 14 -8.03 -9.16 4.24
CA GLN A 14 -6.99 -10.05 3.77
C GLN A 14 -6.05 -9.35 2.79
N ASP A 15 -6.59 -8.51 1.89
CA ASP A 15 -5.78 -7.71 0.97
C ASP A 15 -4.93 -6.69 1.70
N ARG A 16 -5.50 -5.97 2.68
CA ARG A 16 -4.74 -5.07 3.55
C ARG A 16 -3.61 -5.82 4.26
N ARG A 17 -3.87 -7.03 4.75
CA ARG A 17 -2.85 -7.89 5.37
C ARG A 17 -1.76 -8.30 4.37
N ALA A 18 -2.12 -8.60 3.13
CA ALA A 18 -1.17 -8.92 2.08
C ALA A 18 -0.24 -7.74 1.80
N ILE A 19 -0.76 -6.51 1.78
CA ILE A 19 0.04 -5.29 1.58
C ILE A 19 1.04 -5.09 2.71
N VAL A 20 0.57 -5.11 3.97
CA VAL A 20 1.45 -4.83 5.11
C VAL A 20 2.52 -5.90 5.31
N THR A 21 2.24 -7.15 4.93
CA THR A 21 3.20 -8.26 5.06
C THR A 21 4.08 -8.46 3.82
N PHE A 22 3.75 -7.83 2.67
CA PHE A 22 4.56 -7.93 1.46
C PHE A 22 6.06 -7.59 1.65
N PRO A 23 6.45 -6.58 2.46
CA PRO A 23 7.85 -6.30 2.76
C PRO A 23 8.64 -7.50 3.31
N TRP A 24 8.02 -8.40 4.09
CA TRP A 24 8.68 -9.61 4.60
C TRP A 24 9.14 -10.52 3.47
N ARG A 25 8.47 -10.48 2.32
CA ARG A 25 8.84 -11.29 1.15
C ARG A 25 9.99 -10.65 0.37
N ILE A 26 10.01 -9.32 0.26
CA ILE A 26 11.04 -8.57 -0.48
C ILE A 26 12.36 -8.57 0.30
N TYR A 27 12.30 -8.32 1.61
CA TYR A 27 13.46 -8.11 2.46
C TYR A 27 13.88 -9.36 3.24
N ARG A 28 13.34 -10.55 2.89
CA ARG A 28 13.60 -11.81 3.61
C ARG A 28 15.07 -12.17 3.82
N ASN A 29 15.95 -11.70 2.94
CA ASN A 29 17.39 -11.99 2.95
C ASN A 29 18.23 -10.74 3.23
N ASP A 30 17.60 -9.63 3.65
CA ASP A 30 18.30 -8.40 3.98
C ASP A 30 18.62 -8.39 5.49
N PRO A 31 19.90 -8.57 5.89
CA PRO A 31 20.28 -8.65 7.30
C PRO A 31 20.11 -7.32 8.04
N LEU A 32 19.93 -6.20 7.34
CA LEU A 32 19.75 -4.88 7.91
C LEU A 32 18.27 -4.47 8.02
N TRP A 33 17.36 -5.32 7.55
CA TRP A 33 15.95 -5.00 7.55
C TRP A 33 15.30 -5.22 8.91
N VAL A 34 14.75 -4.14 9.47
CA VAL A 34 13.97 -4.18 10.71
C VAL A 34 12.48 -4.22 10.38
N PRO A 35 11.75 -5.31 10.70
CA PRO A 35 10.33 -5.42 10.41
C PRO A 35 9.50 -4.45 11.26
N PRO A 36 8.56 -3.68 10.66
CA PRO A 36 7.65 -2.84 11.43
C PRO A 36 6.58 -3.66 12.15
N LEU A 37 5.89 -3.07 13.14
CA LEU A 37 4.73 -3.69 13.77
C LEU A 37 3.57 -3.84 12.78
N ILE A 38 3.10 -5.07 12.58
CA ILE A 38 2.01 -5.37 11.63
C ILE A 38 0.73 -4.63 12.04
N SER A 39 0.41 -4.57 13.33
CA SER A 39 -0.78 -3.89 13.86
C SER A 39 -0.80 -2.40 13.55
N GLU A 40 0.34 -1.71 13.67
CA GLU A 40 0.48 -0.29 13.33
C GLU A 40 0.30 -0.06 11.82
N ARG A 41 0.87 -0.94 11.00
CA ARG A 41 0.74 -0.85 9.54
C ARG A 41 -0.70 -1.10 9.09
N LEU A 42 -1.40 -2.04 9.71
CA LEU A 42 -2.82 -2.28 9.46
C LEU A 42 -3.66 -1.07 9.88
N ALA A 43 -3.39 -0.49 11.04
CA ALA A 43 -4.09 0.70 11.52
C ALA A 43 -3.95 1.89 10.55
N ARG A 44 -2.77 2.06 9.93
CA ARG A 44 -2.56 3.10 8.91
C ARG A 44 -3.39 2.91 7.64
N LEU A 45 -3.73 1.68 7.26
CA LEU A 45 -4.52 1.38 6.06
C LEU A 45 -6.02 1.20 6.37
N ASP A 46 -6.43 1.41 7.62
CA ASP A 46 -7.80 1.23 8.07
C ASP A 46 -8.53 2.58 8.11
N PRO A 47 -9.53 2.81 7.24
CA PRO A 47 -10.31 4.06 7.23
C PRO A 47 -11.02 4.37 8.55
N GLN A 48 -11.32 3.34 9.36
CA GLN A 48 -11.98 3.52 10.66
C GLN A 48 -10.99 3.97 11.75
N ARG A 49 -9.68 3.73 11.56
CA ARG A 49 -8.66 3.97 12.59
C ARG A 49 -7.70 5.09 12.25
N ASN A 50 -7.50 5.41 10.97
CA ASN A 50 -6.57 6.45 10.54
C ASN A 50 -7.31 7.74 10.16
N PRO A 51 -7.10 8.85 10.91
CA PRO A 51 -7.71 10.14 10.62
C PRO A 51 -7.41 10.71 9.22
N PHE A 52 -6.34 10.25 8.56
CA PHE A 52 -6.07 10.60 7.16
C PHE A 52 -7.31 10.45 6.28
N PHE A 53 -8.06 9.35 6.45
CA PHE A 53 -9.23 9.05 5.62
C PHE A 53 -10.44 9.96 5.87
N GLN A 54 -10.39 10.87 6.86
CA GLN A 54 -11.41 11.90 7.04
C GLN A 54 -11.34 12.98 5.95
N THR A 55 -10.15 13.19 5.38
CA THR A 55 -9.90 14.30 4.44
C THR A 55 -9.04 13.92 3.24
N GLY A 56 -8.45 12.73 3.23
CA GLY A 56 -7.72 12.16 2.13
C GLY A 56 -8.33 10.84 1.69
N GLU A 57 -7.97 10.42 0.48
CA GLU A 57 -8.39 9.16 -0.11
C GLU A 57 -7.16 8.33 -0.46
N ALA A 58 -7.26 7.01 -0.31
CA ALA A 58 -6.21 6.10 -0.75
C ALA A 58 -6.84 4.82 -1.29
N GLN A 59 -6.32 4.33 -2.41
CA GLN A 59 -6.76 3.08 -3.02
C GLN A 59 -5.57 2.14 -3.14
N PRO A 60 -5.41 1.16 -2.24
CA PRO A 60 -4.32 0.21 -2.35
C PRO A 60 -4.58 -0.80 -3.49
N PHE A 61 -3.52 -1.25 -4.15
CA PHE A 61 -3.56 -2.23 -5.25
C PHE A 61 -2.55 -3.36 -5.02
N LEU A 62 -2.91 -4.54 -5.52
CA LEU A 62 -2.09 -5.76 -5.52
C LEU A 62 -1.80 -6.19 -6.96
N ALA A 63 -0.54 -6.49 -7.25
CA ALA A 63 -0.09 -6.96 -8.57
C ALA A 63 0.30 -8.44 -8.49
N TYR A 64 -0.28 -9.26 -9.36
CA TYR A 64 -0.06 -10.71 -9.42
C TYR A 64 0.53 -11.12 -10.75
N ARG A 65 1.54 -11.99 -10.71
CA ARG A 65 2.13 -12.66 -11.88
C ARG A 65 2.05 -14.16 -11.65
N GLN A 66 1.37 -14.88 -12.55
CA GLN A 66 1.16 -16.34 -12.42
C GLN A 66 0.57 -16.73 -11.03
N GLY A 67 -0.43 -15.98 -10.58
CA GLY A 67 -1.06 -16.19 -9.26
C GLY A 67 -0.21 -15.80 -8.04
N LYS A 68 1.05 -15.41 -8.24
CA LYS A 68 1.94 -14.96 -7.16
C LYS A 68 1.86 -13.45 -7.01
N LEU A 69 1.64 -12.96 -5.80
CA LEU A 69 1.74 -11.54 -5.49
C LEU A 69 3.20 -11.09 -5.71
N VAL A 70 3.40 -10.12 -6.61
CA VAL A 70 4.70 -9.59 -7.04
C VAL A 70 4.88 -8.10 -6.73
N GLY A 71 3.83 -7.38 -6.36
CA GLY A 71 3.94 -5.96 -6.04
C GLY A 71 2.72 -5.41 -5.35
N THR A 72 2.91 -4.30 -4.66
CA THR A 72 1.85 -3.54 -3.99
C THR A 72 2.10 -2.05 -4.16
N ILE A 73 1.06 -1.27 -4.39
CA ILE A 73 1.14 0.20 -4.45
C ILE A 73 -0.05 0.79 -3.70
N VAL A 74 0.19 1.90 -3.00
CA VAL A 74 -0.85 2.65 -2.30
C VAL A 74 -0.80 4.11 -2.76
N PRO A 75 -1.47 4.46 -3.88
CA PRO A 75 -1.74 5.85 -4.21
C PRO A 75 -2.67 6.46 -3.17
N ALA A 76 -2.38 7.70 -2.80
CA ALA A 76 -3.15 8.48 -1.86
C ALA A 76 -3.20 9.95 -2.29
N ILE A 77 -4.33 10.61 -2.08
CA ILE A 77 -4.52 12.04 -2.28
C ILE A 77 -4.84 12.65 -0.93
N ASP A 78 -4.02 13.62 -0.50
CA ASP A 78 -4.30 14.43 0.67
C ASP A 78 -5.01 15.72 0.23
N HIS A 79 -6.34 15.74 0.26
CA HIS A 79 -7.08 16.94 -0.13
C HIS A 79 -6.87 18.10 0.84
N ARG A 80 -6.53 17.83 2.11
CA ARG A 80 -6.25 18.90 3.09
C ARG A 80 -4.95 19.60 2.72
N SER A 81 -3.90 18.85 2.44
CA SER A 81 -2.61 19.39 2.00
C SER A 81 -2.75 20.13 0.67
N ASN A 82 -3.41 19.51 -0.32
CA ASN A 82 -3.69 20.13 -1.62
C ASN A 82 -4.42 21.47 -1.48
N ARG A 83 -5.45 21.56 -0.62
CA ARG A 83 -6.14 22.83 -0.36
C ARG A 83 -5.26 23.87 0.32
N TYR A 84 -4.43 23.46 1.28
CA TYR A 84 -3.56 24.37 2.03
C TYR A 84 -2.45 24.97 1.16
N LEU A 85 -1.89 24.16 0.25
CA LEU A 85 -0.77 24.56 -0.62
C LEU A 85 -1.23 25.11 -1.98
N GLY A 86 -2.51 24.98 -2.33
CA GLY A 86 -3.01 25.33 -3.67
C GLY A 86 -2.54 24.35 -4.76
N GLU A 87 -2.22 23.11 -4.37
CA GLU A 87 -1.65 22.08 -5.24
C GLU A 87 -2.70 21.04 -5.64
N LYS A 88 -2.36 20.25 -6.68
CA LYS A 88 -3.14 19.05 -7.09
C LYS A 88 -2.20 17.86 -7.24
N VAL A 89 -1.69 17.38 -6.11
CA VAL A 89 -0.70 16.30 -6.06
C VAL A 89 -1.33 15.03 -5.47
N ALA A 90 -0.93 13.89 -6.02
CA ALA A 90 -1.14 12.56 -5.45
C ALA A 90 0.21 11.97 -5.05
N THR A 91 0.26 11.26 -3.93
CA THR A 91 1.46 10.56 -3.46
C THR A 91 1.31 9.06 -3.68
N TRP A 92 2.34 8.40 -4.19
CA TRP A 92 2.38 6.94 -4.29
C TRP A 92 3.50 6.38 -3.41
N LEU A 93 3.14 5.46 -2.52
CA LEU A 93 4.12 4.67 -1.78
C LEU A 93 4.36 3.36 -2.53
N LEU A 94 5.49 3.28 -3.24
CA LEU A 94 5.99 2.06 -3.85
C LEU A 94 6.80 1.26 -2.82
N ARG A 95 6.42 -0.01 -2.62
CA ARG A 95 7.29 -1.00 -1.97
C ARG A 95 7.37 -2.23 -2.88
N GLY A 96 8.30 -2.18 -3.83
CA GLY A 96 8.65 -3.25 -4.76
C GLY A 96 10.06 -3.01 -5.29
N ARG A 97 10.85 -4.08 -5.44
CA ARG A 97 12.00 -4.07 -6.36
C ARG A 97 11.51 -4.58 -7.71
#